data_AF-A0A6N3ZKR9-F1
#
_entry.id   AF-A0A6N3ZKR9-F1
#
_cell.length_a   1.000
_cell.length_b   1.000
_cell.length_c   1.000
_cell.angle_alpha   90.00
_cell.angle_beta   90.00
_cell.angle_gamma   90.00
#
_symmetry.space_group_name_H-M   'P 1'
#
loop_
_entity.id
_entity.type
_entity.pdbx_description
1 polymer ?
#
loop_
_entity_poly.entity_id
_entity_poly.type
_entity_poly.pdbx_seq_one_letter_code
_entity_poly.pdbx_strand_id
1 'polypeptide(L)'
;MCGLQIQLPNGKLYSEAHHIIPLGNPHHGSDTPENIIVLCPNHHVMCDYGAIELSLKEVKQVSSHSISQKSIDYHNKIIRETEL
;
A
#
# COMPACT_ATOMS: atom_id res chain seq x y z
N MET A 1 -3.96 4.68 7.15
CA MET A 1 -4.09 5.98 6.47
C MET A 1 -5.46 6.58 6.73
N CYS A 2 -6.48 6.48 5.87
CA CYS A 2 -7.75 7.18 6.16
C CYS A 2 -8.80 6.38 6.97
N GLY A 3 -8.65 5.05 7.08
CA GLY A 3 -9.60 4.19 7.80
C GLY A 3 -10.95 3.95 7.09
N LEU A 4 -11.16 4.56 5.92
CA LEU A 4 -12.35 4.36 5.10
C LEU A 4 -12.42 2.90 4.62
N GLN A 5 -13.61 2.31 4.76
CA GLN A 5 -13.98 1.02 4.21
C GLN A 5 -15.27 1.21 3.41
N ILE A 6 -15.35 0.64 2.22
CA ILE A 6 -16.56 0.75 1.38
C ILE A 6 -17.56 -0.31 1.84
N GLN A 7 -18.77 0.11 2.24
CA GLN A 7 -19.84 -0.82 2.54
C GLN A 7 -20.53 -1.27 1.26
N LEU A 8 -20.56 -2.58 1.03
CA LEU A 8 -21.23 -3.20 -0.11
C LEU A 8 -22.72 -3.45 0.18
N PRO A 9 -23.58 -3.59 -0.84
CA PRO A 9 -25.03 -3.83 -0.65
C PRO A 9 -25.37 -5.07 0.19
N ASN A 10 -24.47 -6.06 0.25
CA ASN A 10 -24.63 -7.26 1.06
C ASN A 10 -24.12 -7.11 2.52
N GLY A 11 -23.82 -5.87 2.95
CA GLY A 11 -23.31 -5.56 4.29
C GLY A 11 -21.83 -5.86 4.51
N LYS A 12 -21.12 -6.42 3.53
CA LYS A 12 -19.66 -6.63 3.62
C LYS A 12 -18.89 -5.32 3.46
N LEU A 13 -17.66 -5.31 3.95
CA LEU A 13 -16.73 -4.19 3.79
C LEU A 13 -15.72 -4.52 2.68
N TYR A 14 -15.35 -3.50 1.91
CA TYR A 14 -14.40 -3.58 0.82
C TYR A 14 -13.19 -2.66 1.06
N SER A 15 -12.03 -3.21 0.73
CA SER A 15 -10.72 -2.58 0.74
C SER A 15 -9.83 -3.30 -0.27
N GLU A 16 -8.73 -2.69 -0.66
CA GLU A 16 -7.81 -3.22 -1.66
C GLU A 16 -6.45 -3.52 -1.05
N ALA A 17 -5.86 -4.64 -1.43
CA ALA A 17 -4.48 -4.96 -1.11
C ALA A 17 -3.58 -4.36 -2.19
N HIS A 18 -2.52 -3.67 -1.77
CA HIS A 18 -1.56 -3.00 -2.64
C HIS A 18 -0.16 -3.52 -2.31
N HIS A 19 0.57 -4.00 -3.32
CA HIS A 19 1.99 -4.30 -3.19
C HIS A 19 2.79 -2.99 -3.20
N ILE A 20 3.44 -2.67 -2.08
CA ILE A 20 4.19 -1.42 -1.88
C ILE A 20 5.37 -1.33 -2.88
N ILE A 21 6.08 -2.44 -3.10
CA ILE A 21 6.97 -2.60 -4.24
C ILE A 21 6.21 -3.41 -5.30
N PRO A 22 5.99 -2.86 -6.52
CA PRO A 22 5.27 -3.58 -7.56
C PRO A 22 5.93 -4.91 -7.93
N LEU A 23 5.11 -5.90 -8.26
CA LEU A 23 5.60 -7.21 -8.72
C LEU A 23 6.18 -7.10 -10.14
N GLY A 24 7.07 -8.04 -10.49
CA GLY A 24 7.59 -8.16 -11.86
C GLY A 24 8.53 -7.03 -12.28
N ASN A 25 8.92 -7.00 -13.55
CA ASN A 25 9.82 -5.97 -14.07
C ASN A 25 9.11 -4.60 -14.14
N PRO A 26 9.75 -3.49 -13.76
CA PRO A 26 11.17 -3.35 -13.38
C PRO A 26 11.46 -3.44 -11.87
N HIS A 27 10.46 -3.54 -11.00
CA HIS A 27 10.64 -3.34 -9.56
C HIS A 27 10.96 -4.61 -8.77
N HIS A 28 10.51 -5.76 -9.26
CA HIS A 28 10.72 -7.09 -8.71
C HIS A 28 10.37 -7.21 -7.22
N GLY A 29 9.27 -6.57 -6.82
CA GLY A 29 8.69 -6.71 -5.48
C GLY A 29 8.33 -8.15 -5.15
N SER A 30 8.39 -8.49 -3.87
CA SER A 30 8.02 -9.83 -3.38
C SER A 30 6.51 -9.93 -3.18
N ASP A 31 5.94 -11.09 -3.50
CA ASP A 31 4.56 -11.42 -3.15
C ASP A 31 4.51 -12.01 -1.73
N THR A 32 4.74 -11.15 -0.74
CA THR A 32 4.73 -11.51 0.68
C THR A 32 3.95 -10.50 1.52
N PRO A 33 3.38 -10.89 2.68
CA PRO A 33 2.58 -9.98 3.51
C PRO A 33 3.31 -8.70 3.90
N GLU A 34 4.63 -8.75 4.09
CA GLU A 34 5.43 -7.59 4.50
C GLU A 34 5.53 -6.52 3.41
N ASN A 35 5.30 -6.90 2.15
CA ASN A 35 5.26 -5.99 1.01
C ASN A 35 3.84 -5.55 0.65
N ILE A 36 2.83 -5.92 1.43
CA ILE A 36 1.42 -5.60 1.15
C ILE A 36 0.87 -4.64 2.21
N ILE A 37 0.10 -3.65 1.76
CA ILE A 37 -0.70 -2.76 2.61
C ILE A 37 -2.17 -2.80 2.16
N VAL A 38 -3.10 -2.69 3.11
CA VAL A 38 -4.54 -2.62 2.82
C VAL A 38 -5.01 -1.16 2.83
N LEU A 39 -5.62 -0.73 1.73
CA LEU A 39 -5.99 0.66 1.45
C LEU A 39 -7.45 0.78 0.99
N CYS A 40 -7.99 1.99 1.04
CA CYS A 40 -9.21 2.31 0.28
C CYS A 40 -8.83 2.65 -1.18
N PRO A 41 -9.78 2.61 -2.12
CA PRO A 41 -9.46 2.78 -3.55
C PRO A 41 -8.73 4.09 -3.87
N ASN A 42 -9.12 5.19 -3.21
CA ASN A 42 -8.45 6.48 -3.43
C ASN A 42 -6.98 6.47 -3.01
N HIS A 43 -6.63 5.82 -1.89
CA HIS A 43 -5.25 5.77 -1.45
C HIS A 43 -4.45 4.71 -2.20
N HIS A 44 -5.10 3.66 -2.70
CA HIS A 44 -4.46 2.68 -3.57
C HIS A 44 -3.94 3.36 -4.83
N VAL A 45 -4.80 4.07 -5.57
CA VAL A 45 -4.37 4.77 -6.79
C VAL A 45 -3.34 5.86 -6.50
N MET A 46 -3.40 6.54 -5.34
CA MET A 46 -2.34 7.46 -4.94
C MET A 46 -1.00 6.77 -4.69
N CYS A 47 -0.99 5.52 -4.20
CA CYS A 47 0.24 4.76 -4.05
C CYS A 47 0.76 4.29 -5.42
N ASP A 48 -0.11 3.77 -6.29
CA ASP A 48 0.27 3.31 -7.63
C ASP A 48 1.02 4.38 -8.43
N TYR A 49 0.60 5.64 -8.31
CA TYR A 49 1.20 6.78 -9.01
C TYR A 49 2.16 7.62 -8.16
N GLY A 50 2.60 7.12 -6.99
CA GLY A 50 3.56 7.85 -6.14
C GLY A 50 3.07 9.21 -5.61
N ALA A 51 1.75 9.46 -5.65
CA ALA A 51 1.13 10.73 -5.25
C ALA A 51 1.06 10.92 -3.72
N ILE A 52 1.40 9.90 -2.93
CA ILE A 52 1.40 9.92 -1.47
C ILE A 52 2.68 9.30 -0.90
N GLU A 53 3.18 9.87 0.19
CA GLU A 53 4.26 9.31 0.99
C GLU A 53 3.72 8.29 1.99
N LEU A 54 4.44 7.19 2.19
CA LEU A 54 4.09 6.16 3.17
C LEU A 54 4.92 6.29 4.44
N SER A 55 4.26 6.11 5.59
CA SER A 55 4.90 6.07 6.91
C SER A 55 4.21 5.04 7.80
N LEU A 56 4.98 4.20 8.50
CA LEU A 56 4.42 3.19 9.42
C LEU A 56 3.54 3.81 10.52
N LYS A 57 3.78 5.09 10.87
CA LYS A 57 2.99 5.81 11.88
C LYS A 57 1.56 6.11 11.42
N GLU A 58 1.36 6.23 10.10
CA GLU A 58 0.07 6.59 9.51
C GLU A 58 -0.71 5.36 9.06
N VAL A 59 -0.07 4.19 9.05
CA VAL A 59 -0.71 2.91 8.77
C VAL A 59 -1.22 2.30 10.06
N LYS A 60 -2.45 1.81 10.04
CA LYS A 60 -3.03 1.10 11.18
C LYS A 60 -2.30 -0.23 11.34
N GLN A 61 -1.49 -0.34 12.38
CA GLN A 61 -0.74 -1.55 12.69
C GLN A 61 -1.66 -2.60 13.33
N VAL A 62 -1.48 -3.87 12.96
CA VAL A 62 -2.14 -5.01 13.60
C VAL A 62 -1.08 -6.06 13.93
N SER A 63 -1.22 -6.77 15.05
CA SER A 63 -0.15 -7.61 15.61
C SER A 63 0.30 -8.76 14.70
N SER A 64 -0.57 -9.25 13.81
CA SER A 64 -0.30 -10.35 12.88
C SER A 64 0.26 -9.92 11.53
N HIS A 65 0.44 -8.61 11.28
CA HIS A 65 0.90 -8.08 10.01
C HIS A 65 1.97 -7.03 10.23
N SER A 66 3.20 -7.36 9.84
CA SER A 66 4.34 -6.46 9.90
C SER A 66 4.66 -5.95 8.50
N ILE A 67 4.64 -4.64 8.29
CA ILE A 67 5.01 -4.03 7.01
C ILE A 67 6.52 -3.78 6.98
N SER A 68 7.15 -4.13 5.87
CA SER A 68 8.58 -3.94 5.64
C SER A 68 8.93 -2.45 5.54
N GLN A 69 9.81 -1.98 6.43
CA GLN A 69 10.38 -0.63 6.31
C GLN A 69 11.11 -0.44 4.98
N LYS A 70 11.81 -1.48 4.49
CA LYS A 70 12.47 -1.46 3.18
C LYS A 70 11.47 -1.22 2.04
N SER A 71 10.27 -1.79 2.11
CA SER A 71 9.24 -1.57 1.10
C SER A 71 8.74 -0.14 1.11
N ILE A 72 8.50 0.43 2.30
CA ILE A 72 8.14 1.85 2.45
C ILE A 72 9.22 2.77 1.90
N ASP A 73 10.48 2.51 2.24
CA ASP A 73 11.62 3.31 1.75
C ASP A 73 11.72 3.24 0.23
N TYR A 74 11.49 2.06 -0.37
CA TYR A 74 11.49 1.88 -1.82
C TYR A 74 10.36 2.67 -2.49
N HIS A 75 9.12 2.60 -1.97
CA HIS A 75 8.01 3.40 -2.48
C HIS A 75 8.34 4.90 -2.45
N ASN A 76 8.78 5.39 -1.28
CA ASN A 76 9.04 6.80 -1.08
C ASN A 76 10.19 7.35 -1.92
N LYS A 77 11.20 6.52 -2.23
CA LYS A 77 12.39 6.92 -2.98
C LYS A 77 12.31 6.63 -4.48
N ILE A 78 11.73 5.49 -4.86
CA ILE A 78 11.71 5.04 -6.25
C ILE A 78 10.37 5.41 -6.87
N ILE A 79 9.27 4.83 -6.39
CA ILE A 79 7.95 5.01 -7.02
C ILE A 79 7.55 6.50 -7.07
N ARG A 80 7.75 7.25 -5.98
CA ARG A 80 7.43 8.69 -5.95
C ARG A 80 8.31 9.57 -6.82
N GLU A 81 9.58 9.20 -7.04
CA GLU A 81 10.54 10.03 -7.77
C GLU A 81 10.67 9.66 -9.26
N THR A 82 10.22 8.47 -9.68
CA THR A 82 10.41 7.97 -11.07
C THR A 82 9.15 7.76 -11.89
N GLU A 83 7.94 7.78 -11.30
CA GLU A 83 6.68 7.53 -12.03
C GLU A 83 5.89 8.83 -12.36
N LEU A 84 6.58 9.99 -12.40
CA LEU A 84 6.06 11.27 -12.89
C LEU A 84 6.94 11.85 -14.01
#